data_AF-A0A929MYV4-F1
#
_entry.id   AF-A0A929MYV4-F1
#
_cell.length_a   1.000
_cell.length_b   1.000
_cell.length_c   1.000
_cell.angle_alpha   90.00
_cell.angle_beta   90.00
_cell.angle_gamma   90.00
#
_symmetry.space_group_name_H-M   'P 1'
#
loop_
_entity.id
_entity.type
_entity.pdbx_description
1 polymer ?
#
loop_
_entity_poly.entity_id
_entity_poly.type
_entity_poly.pdbx_seq_one_letter_code
_entity_poly.pdbx_strand_id
1 'polypeptide(L)'
;MRNTHRIPLVMIAAATVVLNGLGHVPSQSAPPAPVRDGLSEAGAAASCWEIKQNDPNAPDGTYWLQTPTMNAPGRFFCDQTSDGGGWVLIGRGTDGWETWSQGKGAPSALAKRERRPADGTVQLSHEAVNGLLGSTPVSELPDGMRVVRAYNGRGTSWQTIKMRLPKMADFVWPFKSAHPV
;
A
#
# COMPACT_ATOMS: atom_id res chain seq x y z
N MET A 1 -37.34 -62.65 73.80
CA MET A 1 -38.15 -61.56 73.21
C MET A 1 -37.40 -61.03 72.00
N ARG A 2 -38.13 -60.81 70.89
CA ARG A 2 -37.63 -60.37 69.58
C ARG A 2 -36.97 -58.99 69.66
N ASN A 3 -35.90 -58.76 68.88
CA ASN A 3 -36.02 -57.81 67.76
C ASN A 3 -34.79 -57.85 66.84
N THR A 4 -35.05 -58.29 65.61
CA THR A 4 -34.18 -58.17 64.44
C THR A 4 -34.23 -56.74 63.90
N HIS A 5 -33.09 -56.05 63.81
CA HIS A 5 -32.98 -54.81 63.05
C HIS A 5 -32.32 -55.10 61.69
N ARG A 6 -33.11 -54.93 60.62
CA ARG A 6 -32.68 -54.99 59.22
C ARG A 6 -32.21 -53.60 58.80
N ILE A 7 -31.01 -53.50 58.26
CA ILE A 7 -30.44 -52.27 57.68
C ILE A 7 -30.87 -52.22 56.20
N PRO A 8 -31.53 -51.15 55.71
CA PRO A 8 -31.88 -51.05 54.30
C PRO A 8 -30.69 -50.54 53.47
N LEU A 9 -30.47 -51.21 52.34
CA LEU A 9 -29.51 -50.88 51.30
C LEU A 9 -30.02 -49.65 50.52
N VAL A 10 -29.29 -48.53 50.56
CA VAL A 10 -29.57 -47.35 49.72
C VAL A 10 -28.93 -47.57 48.35
N MET A 11 -29.75 -47.84 47.34
CA MET A 11 -29.33 -47.90 45.93
C MET A 11 -29.26 -46.49 45.35
N ILE A 12 -28.06 -46.02 45.00
CA ILE A 12 -27.84 -44.79 44.25
C ILE A 12 -28.12 -45.09 42.78
N ALA A 13 -29.20 -44.53 42.23
CA ALA A 13 -29.48 -44.59 40.80
C ALA A 13 -28.57 -43.59 40.06
N ALA A 14 -27.60 -44.10 39.31
CA ALA A 14 -26.82 -43.29 38.37
C ALA A 14 -27.65 -43.04 37.10
N ALA A 15 -28.04 -41.79 36.86
CA ALA A 15 -28.68 -41.38 35.62
C ALA A 15 -27.63 -41.26 34.50
N THR A 16 -27.64 -42.20 33.56
CA THR A 16 -26.85 -42.10 32.33
C THR A 16 -27.50 -41.12 31.36
N VAL A 17 -26.89 -39.94 31.18
CA VAL A 17 -27.27 -39.00 30.12
C VAL A 17 -26.72 -39.53 28.79
N VAL A 18 -27.62 -39.96 27.89
CA VAL A 18 -27.27 -40.34 26.52
C VAL A 18 -27.17 -39.06 25.69
N LEU A 19 -25.94 -38.64 25.39
CA LEU A 19 -25.66 -37.46 24.56
C LEU A 19 -25.83 -37.83 23.07
N ASN A 20 -27.06 -37.72 22.56
CA ASN A 20 -27.35 -37.93 21.14
C ASN A 20 -26.88 -36.72 20.30
N GLY A 21 -25.98 -36.99 19.35
CA GLY A 21 -25.88 -36.26 18.07
C GLY A 21 -25.06 -34.97 18.06
N LEU A 22 -23.73 -35.09 17.93
CA LEU A 22 -22.92 -34.05 17.29
C LEU A 22 -23.19 -34.09 15.78
N GLY A 23 -24.25 -33.39 15.34
CA GLY A 23 -24.43 -33.06 13.94
C GLY A 23 -23.24 -32.22 13.47
N HIS A 24 -22.51 -32.70 12.46
CA HIS A 24 -21.44 -31.94 11.82
C HIS A 24 -22.05 -30.74 11.12
N VAL A 25 -21.86 -29.54 11.68
CA VAL A 25 -22.13 -28.29 10.97
C VAL A 25 -21.10 -28.21 9.84
N PRO A 26 -21.50 -28.15 8.55
CA PRO A 26 -20.53 -27.92 7.50
C PRO A 26 -19.92 -26.53 7.72
N SER A 27 -18.63 -26.49 8.03
CA SER A 27 -17.87 -25.24 8.05
C SER A 27 -17.89 -24.65 6.64
N GLN A 28 -18.70 -23.61 6.43
CA GLN A 28 -18.57 -22.80 5.23
C GLN A 28 -17.22 -22.09 5.32
N SER A 29 -16.30 -22.43 4.41
CA SER A 29 -15.02 -21.73 4.26
C SER A 29 -15.31 -20.26 3.93
N ALA A 30 -14.66 -19.35 4.65
CA ALA A 30 -14.73 -17.92 4.34
C ALA A 30 -14.34 -17.68 2.87
N PRO A 31 -14.96 -16.70 2.18
CA PRO A 31 -14.53 -16.31 0.84
C PRO A 31 -13.03 -16.03 0.82
N PRO A 32 -12.32 -16.39 -0.26
CA PRO A 32 -10.92 -16.00 -0.41
C PRO A 32 -10.81 -14.48 -0.28
N ALA A 33 -9.75 -14.04 0.41
CA ALA A 33 -9.48 -12.61 0.56
C ALA A 33 -9.44 -11.94 -0.82
N PRO A 34 -9.99 -10.72 -0.96
CA PRO A 34 -9.97 -10.01 -2.24
C PRO A 34 -8.52 -9.82 -2.70
N VAL A 35 -8.27 -10.13 -3.97
CA VAL A 35 -6.94 -9.97 -4.58
C VAL A 35 -6.60 -8.47 -4.65
N ARG A 36 -5.43 -8.13 -4.12
CA ARG A 36 -4.90 -6.75 -4.10
C ARG A 36 -3.90 -6.56 -5.24
N ASP A 37 -4.41 -6.59 -6.47
CA ASP A 37 -3.61 -6.49 -7.70
C ASP A 37 -3.55 -5.06 -8.27
N GLY A 38 -4.34 -4.13 -7.73
CA GLY A 38 -4.42 -2.75 -8.19
C GLY A 38 -5.06 -2.59 -9.58
N LEU A 39 -5.67 -3.62 -10.15
CA LEU A 39 -6.28 -3.58 -11.49
C LEU A 39 -7.70 -2.98 -11.49
N SER A 40 -8.34 -2.94 -10.31
CA SER A 40 -9.65 -2.33 -10.10
C SER A 40 -9.68 -1.55 -8.79
N GLU A 41 -10.68 -0.68 -8.62
CA GLU A 41 -10.88 0.07 -7.39
C GLU A 41 -11.10 -0.85 -6.18
N ALA A 42 -11.88 -1.94 -6.35
CA ALA A 42 -12.11 -2.93 -5.31
C ALA A 42 -10.86 -3.76 -4.98
N GLY A 43 -9.99 -3.97 -5.97
CA GLY A 43 -8.70 -4.66 -5.84
C GLY A 43 -7.52 -3.72 -5.53
N ALA A 44 -7.78 -2.47 -5.10
CA ALA A 44 -6.72 -1.51 -4.86
C ALA A 44 -5.68 -2.05 -3.87
N ALA A 45 -4.41 -1.95 -4.24
CA ALA A 45 -3.27 -2.38 -3.42
C ALA A 45 -2.78 -1.25 -2.51
N ALA A 46 -2.12 -1.56 -1.42
CA ALA A 46 -1.52 -0.58 -0.51
C ALA A 46 -0.36 0.19 -1.15
N SER A 47 0.35 -0.40 -2.11
CA SER A 47 1.46 0.27 -2.80
C SER A 47 1.81 -0.38 -4.14
N CYS A 48 2.56 0.35 -4.97
CA CYS A 48 3.18 -0.25 -6.17
C CYS A 48 4.10 -1.43 -5.81
N TRP A 49 4.77 -1.37 -4.65
CA TRP A 49 5.61 -2.46 -4.17
C TRP A 49 4.81 -3.73 -3.84
N GLU A 50 3.63 -3.60 -3.21
CA GLU A 50 2.75 -4.76 -2.98
C GLU A 50 2.34 -5.41 -4.30
N ILE A 51 1.96 -4.61 -5.31
CA ILE A 51 1.64 -5.14 -6.64
C ILE A 51 2.83 -5.92 -7.22
N LYS A 52 4.06 -5.40 -7.04
CA LYS A 52 5.28 -6.07 -7.50
C LYS A 52 5.56 -7.39 -6.78
N GLN A 53 5.25 -7.47 -5.49
CA GLN A 53 5.38 -8.70 -4.71
C GLN A 53 4.33 -9.74 -5.11
N ASN A 54 3.09 -9.30 -5.36
CA ASN A 54 1.98 -10.15 -5.76
C ASN A 54 2.16 -10.68 -7.20
N ASP A 55 2.68 -9.85 -8.10
CA ASP A 55 3.03 -10.22 -9.47
C ASP A 55 4.42 -9.65 -9.85
N PRO A 56 5.48 -10.49 -9.79
CA PRO A 56 6.82 -10.10 -10.21
C PRO A 56 6.92 -9.65 -11.68
N ASN A 57 5.95 -10.02 -12.53
CA ASN A 57 5.88 -9.65 -13.94
C ASN A 57 4.94 -8.46 -14.20
N ALA A 58 4.41 -7.83 -13.15
CA ALA A 58 3.53 -6.67 -13.29
C ALA A 58 4.19 -5.60 -14.19
N PRO A 59 3.50 -5.13 -15.24
CA PRO A 59 4.04 -4.11 -16.13
C PRO A 59 4.06 -2.72 -15.48
N ASP A 60 4.84 -1.81 -16.06
CA ASP A 60 4.67 -0.38 -15.81
C ASP A 60 3.23 0.03 -16.20
N GLY A 61 2.55 0.81 -15.36
CA GLY A 61 1.16 1.16 -15.66
C GLY A 61 0.47 1.99 -14.59
N THR A 62 -0.77 2.39 -14.86
CA THR A 62 -1.63 3.02 -13.85
C THR A 62 -2.35 1.94 -13.06
N TYR A 63 -2.23 1.99 -11.74
CA TYR A 63 -2.88 1.07 -10.82
C TYR A 63 -3.72 1.83 -9.79
N TRP A 64 -4.68 1.12 -9.21
CA TRP A 64 -5.45 1.58 -8.06
C TRP A 64 -4.68 1.30 -6.78
N LEU A 65 -4.38 2.35 -6.02
CA LEU A 65 -3.75 2.28 -4.72
C LEU A 65 -4.68 2.79 -3.63
N GLN A 66 -4.67 2.13 -2.48
CA GLN A 66 -5.38 2.57 -1.29
C GLN A 66 -4.65 2.11 -0.02
N THR A 67 -4.30 3.06 0.83
CA THR A 67 -3.88 2.82 2.21
C THR A 67 -5.01 3.20 3.18
N PRO A 68 -4.95 2.78 4.46
CA PRO A 68 -5.90 3.23 5.47
C PRO A 68 -5.90 4.74 5.75
N THR A 69 -4.85 5.46 5.36
CA THR A 69 -4.73 6.92 5.56
C THR A 69 -5.28 7.73 4.38
N MET A 70 -5.68 7.08 3.29
CA MET A 70 -6.30 7.71 2.14
C MET A 70 -7.84 7.70 2.26
N ASN A 71 -8.49 8.78 1.83
CA ASN A 71 -9.94 8.90 1.88
C ASN A 71 -10.67 7.91 0.94
N ALA A 72 -10.05 7.55 -0.18
CA ALA A 72 -10.57 6.63 -1.19
C ALA A 72 -9.42 6.05 -2.03
N PRO A 73 -9.63 4.96 -2.77
CA PRO A 73 -8.68 4.51 -3.78
C PRO A 73 -8.35 5.61 -4.79
N GLY A 74 -7.08 5.71 -5.16
CA GLY A 74 -6.61 6.62 -6.19
C GLY A 74 -5.86 5.89 -7.31
N ARG A 75 -5.80 6.50 -8.48
CA ARG A 75 -5.07 5.97 -9.64
C ARG A 75 -3.69 6.61 -9.73
N PHE A 76 -2.65 5.79 -9.66
CA PHE A 76 -1.26 6.22 -9.69
C PHE A 76 -0.45 5.41 -10.68
N PHE A 77 0.54 6.05 -11.30
CA PHE A 77 1.47 5.33 -12.13
C PHE A 77 2.50 4.59 -11.29
N CYS A 78 2.59 3.27 -11.47
CA CYS A 78 3.60 2.40 -10.91
C CYS A 78 4.69 2.10 -11.95
N ASP A 79 5.93 2.39 -11.59
CA ASP A 79 7.13 1.84 -12.24
C ASP A 79 7.43 0.48 -11.63
N GLN A 80 7.10 -0.57 -12.38
CA GLN A 80 7.34 -1.95 -12.00
C GLN A 80 8.59 -2.54 -12.65
N THR A 81 9.32 -1.77 -13.45
CA THR A 81 10.47 -2.27 -14.21
C THR A 81 11.79 -1.72 -13.71
N SER A 82 11.86 -0.43 -13.37
CA SER A 82 13.12 0.21 -12.99
C SER A 82 13.56 -0.25 -11.60
N ASP A 83 14.81 -0.73 -11.50
CA ASP A 83 15.47 -0.96 -10.22
C ASP A 83 14.63 -1.86 -9.27
N GLY A 84 14.14 -2.97 -9.82
CA GLY A 84 13.30 -3.92 -9.10
C GLY A 84 11.80 -3.60 -9.11
N GLY A 85 11.41 -2.39 -9.52
CA GLY A 85 10.01 -1.96 -9.56
C GLY A 85 9.46 -1.49 -8.22
N GLY A 86 8.14 -1.37 -8.13
CA GLY A 86 7.44 -0.95 -6.92
C GLY A 86 7.41 0.56 -6.67
N TRP A 87 7.79 1.40 -7.63
CA TRP A 87 7.83 2.85 -7.42
C TRP A 87 6.55 3.54 -7.87
N VAL A 88 6.03 4.44 -7.04
CA VAL A 88 4.93 5.34 -7.42
C VAL A 88 5.47 6.67 -7.97
N LEU A 89 4.92 7.15 -9.10
CA LEU A 89 5.27 8.46 -9.64
C LEU A 89 4.51 9.57 -8.89
N ILE A 90 5.23 10.40 -8.14
CA ILE A 90 4.65 11.48 -7.32
C ILE A 90 4.87 12.89 -7.88
N GLY A 91 5.72 13.05 -8.90
CA GLY A 91 5.94 14.34 -9.54
C GLY A 91 6.81 14.24 -10.79
N ARG A 92 6.69 15.25 -11.64
CA ARG A 92 7.52 15.45 -12.84
C ARG A 92 7.60 16.94 -13.15
N GLY A 93 8.69 17.38 -13.77
CA GLY A 93 8.84 18.77 -14.15
C GLY A 93 10.25 19.11 -14.58
N THR A 94 10.40 20.24 -15.24
CA THR A 94 11.68 20.86 -15.59
C THR A 94 12.11 21.87 -14.55
N ASP A 95 11.18 22.69 -14.08
CA ASP A 95 11.39 23.88 -13.28
C ASP A 95 10.11 24.29 -12.53
N GLY A 96 10.24 25.22 -11.57
CA GLY A 96 9.09 25.71 -10.80
C GLY A 96 8.51 24.68 -9.81
N TRP A 97 9.34 23.80 -9.27
CA TRP A 97 9.01 22.96 -8.11
C TRP A 97 8.67 23.81 -6.89
N GLU A 98 7.54 23.54 -6.25
CA GLU A 98 7.13 24.28 -5.05
C GLU A 98 7.42 23.45 -3.81
N THR A 99 7.85 24.10 -2.73
CA THR A 99 8.05 23.41 -1.45
C THR A 99 6.78 23.40 -0.59
N TRP A 100 5.65 23.92 -1.10
CA TRP A 100 4.43 24.10 -0.32
C TRP A 100 3.55 22.85 -0.33
N SER A 101 2.70 22.71 0.70
CA SER A 101 1.95 21.49 0.99
C SER A 101 0.93 21.08 -0.09
N GLN A 102 0.41 22.04 -0.86
CA GLN A 102 -0.75 21.86 -1.73
C GLN A 102 -0.47 21.09 -3.03
N GLY A 103 0.79 20.89 -3.40
CA GLY A 103 1.14 20.35 -4.71
C GLY A 103 1.03 21.39 -5.84
N LYS A 104 1.18 20.98 -7.09
CA LYS A 104 1.15 21.85 -8.27
C LYS A 104 0.70 21.09 -9.51
N GLY A 105 -0.06 21.77 -10.38
CA GLY A 105 -0.57 21.19 -11.62
C GLY A 105 -1.67 20.13 -11.38
N ALA A 106 -2.09 19.47 -12.46
CA ALA A 106 -3.13 18.44 -12.41
C ALA A 106 -2.52 17.06 -12.09
N PRO A 107 -2.87 16.41 -10.95
CA PRO A 107 -2.34 15.09 -10.60
C PRO A 107 -2.56 14.00 -11.65
N SER A 108 -3.62 14.11 -12.46
CA SER A 108 -3.91 13.18 -13.56
C SER A 108 -2.79 13.11 -14.61
N ALA A 109 -1.97 14.16 -14.74
CA ALA A 109 -0.80 14.16 -15.62
C ALA A 109 0.32 13.22 -15.13
N LEU A 110 0.25 12.73 -13.88
CA LEU A 110 1.16 11.73 -13.32
C LEU A 110 0.66 10.30 -13.53
N ALA A 111 -0.51 10.09 -14.14
CA ALA A 111 -1.05 8.74 -14.40
C ALA A 111 -0.24 7.96 -15.43
N LYS A 112 0.69 8.60 -16.15
CA LYS A 112 1.60 7.97 -17.11
C LYS A 112 3.01 8.50 -16.93
N ARG A 113 4.01 7.65 -17.17
CA ARG A 113 5.39 8.12 -17.32
C ARG A 113 5.60 8.66 -18.73
N GLU A 114 5.78 9.96 -18.85
CA GLU A 114 6.31 10.55 -20.07
C GLU A 114 7.74 11.05 -19.84
N ARG A 115 8.60 10.79 -20.82
CA ARG A 115 10.02 11.14 -20.83
C ARG A 115 10.32 12.35 -21.73
N ARG A 116 9.30 13.12 -22.05
CA ARG A 116 9.41 14.41 -22.76
C ARG A 116 9.44 15.55 -21.74
N PRO A 117 9.99 16.72 -22.09
CA PRO A 117 9.81 17.93 -21.29
C PRO A 117 8.34 18.12 -20.96
N ALA A 118 8.05 18.36 -19.68
CA ALA A 118 6.70 18.68 -19.24
C ALA A 118 6.44 20.17 -19.46
N ASP A 119 5.20 20.53 -19.75
CA ASP A 119 4.74 21.93 -19.77
C ASP A 119 4.59 22.43 -18.33
N GLY A 120 5.72 22.58 -17.64
CA GLY A 120 5.82 22.93 -16.22
C GLY A 120 5.81 21.73 -15.26
N THR A 121 5.94 22.04 -13.97
CA THR A 121 5.94 21.03 -12.89
C THR A 121 4.53 20.59 -12.51
N VAL A 122 4.36 19.27 -12.42
CA VAL A 122 3.24 18.61 -11.76
C VAL A 122 3.78 17.83 -10.58
N GLN A 123 3.26 18.09 -9.39
CA GLN A 123 3.70 17.46 -8.15
C GLN A 123 2.49 17.19 -7.26
N LEU A 124 2.42 15.99 -6.67
CA LEU A 124 1.40 15.68 -5.69
C LEU A 124 1.53 16.57 -4.44
N SER A 125 0.41 16.78 -3.75
CA SER A 125 0.41 17.42 -2.44
C SER A 125 1.13 16.54 -1.41
N HIS A 126 1.58 17.14 -0.32
CA HIS A 126 2.22 16.39 0.76
C HIS A 126 1.24 15.40 1.39
N GLU A 127 -0.03 15.81 1.54
CA GLU A 127 -1.11 14.92 2.00
C GLU A 127 -1.26 13.69 1.11
N ALA A 128 -1.25 13.86 -0.22
CA ALA A 128 -1.36 12.74 -1.14
C ALA A 128 -0.15 11.79 -1.05
N VAL A 129 1.07 12.33 -0.93
CA VAL A 129 2.28 11.50 -0.77
C VAL A 129 2.29 10.79 0.59
N ASN A 130 1.95 11.47 1.68
CA ASN A 130 1.85 10.87 3.01
C ASN A 130 0.71 9.83 3.10
N GLY A 131 -0.38 10.06 2.37
CA GLY A 131 -1.45 9.07 2.19
C GLY A 131 -0.92 7.80 1.53
N LEU A 132 -0.19 7.93 0.42
CA LEU A 132 0.46 6.80 -0.25
C LEU A 132 1.47 6.06 0.62
N LEU A 133 2.11 6.75 1.57
CA LEU A 133 3.04 6.15 2.51
C LEU A 133 2.36 5.38 3.66
N GLY A 134 1.05 5.51 3.84
CA GLY A 134 0.30 4.67 4.78
C GLY A 134 0.80 4.72 6.23
N SER A 135 1.25 5.89 6.69
CA SER A 135 1.90 6.13 8.00
C SER A 135 3.38 5.71 8.11
N THR A 136 4.01 5.21 7.04
CA THR A 136 5.46 4.99 7.02
C THR A 136 6.21 6.33 6.92
N PRO A 137 7.06 6.68 7.90
CA PRO A 137 7.89 7.88 7.80
C PRO A 137 8.85 7.79 6.62
N VAL A 138 9.08 8.92 5.92
CA VAL A 138 10.01 8.94 4.77
C VAL A 138 11.42 8.51 5.16
N SER A 139 11.83 8.79 6.39
CA SER A 139 13.13 8.42 6.97
C SER A 139 13.34 6.91 7.08
N GLU A 140 12.26 6.13 7.13
CA GLU A 140 12.28 4.67 7.25
C GLU A 140 12.27 3.96 5.89
N LEU A 141 12.06 4.69 4.79
CA LEU A 141 12.14 4.11 3.45
C LEU A 141 13.57 3.65 3.14
N PRO A 142 13.81 2.35 2.89
CA PRO A 142 15.15 1.82 2.64
C PRO A 142 15.80 2.45 1.40
N ASP A 143 15.02 2.58 0.32
CA ASP A 143 15.45 3.17 -0.95
C ASP A 143 15.19 4.68 -1.06
N GLY A 144 14.42 5.25 -0.14
CA GLY A 144 14.08 6.67 -0.12
C GLY A 144 13.33 7.13 -1.37
N MET A 145 13.68 8.32 -1.87
CA MET A 145 13.10 8.90 -3.08
C MET A 145 14.03 8.73 -4.28
N ARG A 146 13.46 8.35 -5.43
CA ARG A 146 14.20 8.23 -6.69
C ARG A 146 13.87 9.40 -7.64
N VAL A 147 14.91 10.07 -8.12
CA VAL A 147 14.83 11.11 -9.16
C VAL A 147 15.44 10.55 -10.43
N VAL A 148 14.73 10.66 -11.55
CA VAL A 148 15.26 10.29 -12.86
C VAL A 148 15.22 11.50 -13.78
N ARG A 149 16.40 11.94 -14.23
CA ARG A 149 16.54 13.13 -15.08
C ARG A 149 17.31 12.83 -16.35
N ALA A 150 17.11 13.65 -17.38
CA ALA A 150 17.91 13.58 -18.59
C ALA A 150 19.39 13.83 -18.25
N TYR A 151 20.27 12.99 -18.80
CA TYR A 151 21.71 13.13 -18.69
C TYR A 151 22.27 14.08 -19.78
N ASN A 152 21.60 14.13 -20.94
CA ASN A 152 21.95 15.02 -22.04
C ASN A 152 20.80 15.96 -22.41
N GLY A 153 21.12 17.09 -23.04
CA GLY A 153 20.11 18.08 -23.48
C GLY A 153 19.13 17.58 -24.55
N ARG A 154 19.37 16.39 -25.12
CA ARG A 154 18.46 15.75 -26.10
C ARG A 154 17.41 14.85 -25.45
N GLY A 155 17.51 14.57 -24.14
CA GLY A 155 16.61 13.65 -23.44
C GLY A 155 16.73 12.18 -23.86
N THR A 156 17.82 11.80 -24.54
CA THR A 156 18.01 10.43 -25.04
C THR A 156 18.79 9.53 -24.09
N SER A 157 19.46 10.11 -23.09
CA SER A 157 20.13 9.39 -22.01
C SER A 157 19.60 9.90 -20.66
N TRP A 158 19.55 9.01 -19.67
CA TRP A 158 18.94 9.26 -18.36
C TRP A 158 19.88 8.83 -17.24
N GLN A 159 19.79 9.52 -16.12
CA GLN A 159 20.47 9.16 -14.89
C GLN A 159 19.47 9.07 -13.74
N THR A 160 19.79 8.21 -12.78
CA THR A 160 19.00 7.96 -11.58
C THR A 160 19.77 8.44 -10.37
N ILE A 161 19.10 9.21 -9.51
CA ILE A 161 19.61 9.65 -8.21
C ILE A 161 18.66 9.07 -7.16
N LYS A 162 19.20 8.27 -6.22
CA LYS A 162 18.47 7.84 -5.03
C LYS A 162 18.82 8.77 -3.88
N MET A 163 17.80 9.25 -3.18
CA MET A 163 17.96 10.18 -2.07
C MET A 163 17.33 9.56 -0.83
N ARG A 164 18.16 9.26 0.16
CA ARG A 164 17.69 8.92 1.51
C ARG A 164 17.48 10.21 2.29
N LEU A 165 16.34 10.29 2.98
CA LEU A 165 15.91 11.49 3.69
C LEU A 165 15.74 11.15 5.18
N PRO A 166 16.84 10.84 5.91
CA PRO A 166 16.78 10.24 7.25
C PRO A 166 16.19 11.15 8.34
N LYS A 167 15.98 12.44 8.02
CA LYS A 167 15.36 13.43 8.93
C LYS A 167 13.92 13.79 8.55
N MET A 168 13.40 13.24 7.46
CA MET A 168 12.06 13.56 6.96
C MET A 168 11.09 12.50 7.50
N ALA A 169 10.25 12.87 8.47
CA ALA A 169 9.15 11.99 8.89
C ALA A 169 7.99 12.13 7.90
N ASP A 170 7.38 13.31 7.86
CA ASP A 170 6.39 13.68 6.87
C ASP A 170 7.06 14.12 5.57
N PHE A 171 6.53 13.67 4.44
CA PHE A 171 7.03 14.08 3.14
C PHE A 171 6.91 15.59 2.96
N VAL A 172 8.05 16.21 2.62
CA VAL A 172 8.12 17.57 2.13
C VAL A 172 8.91 17.61 0.83
N TRP A 173 8.42 18.34 -0.18
CA TRP A 173 9.14 18.49 -1.44
C TRP A 173 10.52 19.14 -1.19
N PRO A 174 11.64 18.43 -1.44
CA PRO A 174 12.98 18.91 -1.07
C PRO A 174 13.59 19.82 -2.15
N PHE A 175 12.92 20.01 -3.29
CA PHE A 175 13.42 20.81 -4.41
C PHE A 175 12.94 22.25 -4.27
N LYS A 176 13.84 23.14 -3.80
CA LYS A 176 13.56 24.58 -3.79
C LYS A 176 13.80 25.15 -5.18
N SER A 177 12.77 25.72 -5.81
CA SER A 177 12.94 26.60 -6.97
C SER A 177 13.52 27.94 -6.52
N ALA A 178 14.83 28.02 -6.35
CA ALA A 178 15.49 29.31 -6.14
C ALA A 178 16.79 29.50 -6.91
N HIS A 179 17.25 28.48 -7.64
CA HIS A 179 18.43 28.62 -8.49
C HIS A 179 18.12 28.08 -9.88
N PRO A 180 17.99 28.96 -10.89
CA PRO A 180 18.08 28.57 -12.28
C PRO A 180 19.43 27.86 -12.49
N VAL A 181 19.42 26.77 -13.25
CA VAL A 181 20.65 26.14 -13.77
C VAL A 181 21.22 26.95 -14.92
#